data_AF-A0A923YF04-F1
#
_entry.id   AF-A0A923YF04-F1
#
_cell.length_a   1.000
_cell.length_b   1.000
_cell.length_c   1.000
_cell.angle_alpha   90.00
_cell.angle_beta   90.00
_cell.angle_gamma   90.00
#
_symmetry.space_group_name_H-M   'P 1'
#
loop_
_entity.id
_entity.type
_entity.pdbx_description
1 polymer ?
#
loop_
_entity_poly.entity_id
_entity_poly.type
_entity_poly.pdbx_seq_one_letter_code
_entity_poly.pdbx_strand_id
1 'polypeptide(L)' 'MHRQSDTLYEDTMIAATAAVHGLTAVTRNTADFKPFKVKLFDPFKPARA' A
#
# COMPACT_ATOMS: atom_id res chain seq x y z
N MET A 1 -13.85 -13.13 -9.02
CA MET A 1 -12.62 -12.50 -9.56
C MET A 1 -12.67 -11.04 -9.15
N HIS A 2 -11.95 -10.66 -8.10
CA HIS A 2 -12.02 -9.33 -7.47
C HIS A 2 -10.64 -9.03 -6.85
N ARG A 3 -9.62 -8.92 -7.70
CA ARG A 3 -8.21 -8.87 -7.27
C ARG A 3 -7.50 -7.55 -7.58
N GLN A 4 -8.19 -6.62 -8.25
CA GLN A 4 -7.84 -5.21 -8.32
C GLN A 4 -9.01 -4.46 -7.74
N SER A 5 -8.74 -3.56 -6.80
CA SER A 5 -9.69 -2.56 -6.35
C SER A 5 -10.14 -1.72 -7.56
N ASP A 6 -11.42 -1.34 -7.61
CA ASP A 6 -11.90 -0.31 -8.56
C ASP A 6 -11.28 1.08 -8.27
N THR A 7 -10.44 1.17 -7.23
CA THR A 7 -9.78 2.37 -6.72
C THR A 7 -8.29 2.43 -7.07
N LEU A 8 -7.87 1.80 -8.17
CA LEU A 8 -6.46 1.80 -8.61
C LEU A 8 -5.88 3.23 -8.70
N TYR A 9 -6.72 4.20 -9.08
CA TYR A 9 -6.32 5.60 -9.19
C TYR A 9 -5.99 6.19 -7.81
N GLU A 10 -6.84 5.99 -6.81
CA GLU A 10 -6.63 6.43 -5.44
C GLU A 10 -5.40 5.76 -4.82
N ASP A 11 -5.26 4.44 -5.00
CA ASP A 11 -4.11 3.67 -4.49
C ASP A 11 -2.80 4.19 -5.10
N THR A 12 -2.83 4.57 -6.39
CA THR A 12 -1.68 5.18 -7.08
C THR A 12 -1.33 6.54 -6.50
N MET A 13 -2.32 7.40 -6.21
CA MET A 13 -2.08 8.72 -5.60
C MET A 13 -1.46 8.61 -4.20
N ILE A 14 -1.94 7.66 -3.39
CA ILE A 14 -1.39 7.39 -2.06
C ILE A 14 0.06 6.89 -2.19
N ALA A 15 0.32 5.93 -3.08
CA ALA A 15 1.65 5.39 -3.29
C ALA A 15 2.63 6.44 -3.84
N ALA A 16 2.21 7.27 -4.80
CA ALA A 16 3.02 8.35 -5.33
C ALA A 16 3.42 9.35 -4.23
N THR A 17 2.48 9.72 -3.37
CA THR A 17 2.74 10.59 -2.21
C THR A 17 3.77 9.96 -1.27
N ALA A 18 3.59 8.69 -0.92
CA ALA A 18 4.55 7.98 -0.07
C ALA A 18 5.95 7.91 -0.69
N ALA A 19 6.04 7.70 -2.01
CA ALA A 19 7.31 7.64 -2.72
C ALA A 19 8.04 9.00 -2.74
N VAL A 20 7.34 10.08 -3.10
CA VAL A 20 7.91 11.44 -3.19
C VAL A 20 8.43 11.92 -1.83
N HIS A 21 7.74 11.55 -0.75
CA HIS A 21 8.09 11.99 0.60
C HIS A 21 8.91 10.96 1.41
N GLY A 22 9.25 9.81 0.83
CA GLY A 22 10.02 8.76 1.52
C GLY A 22 9.29 8.11 2.71
N LEU A 23 7.96 8.07 2.67
CA LEU A 23 7.10 7.54 3.73
C LEU A 23 6.83 6.03 3.57
N THR A 24 6.28 5.45 4.64
CA THR A 24 5.73 4.08 4.63
C THR A 24 4.21 4.15 4.55
N ALA A 25 3.63 3.50 3.55
CA ALA A 25 2.18 3.35 3.45
C ALA A 25 1.69 2.28 4.42
N VAL A 26 0.89 2.69 5.40
CA VAL A 26 0.29 1.80 6.41
C VAL A 26 -1.11 1.41 5.93
N THR A 27 -1.34 0.15 5.60
CA THR A 27 -2.62 -0.32 5.05
C THR A 27 -2.83 -1.81 5.29
N ARG A 28 -4.10 -2.23 5.47
CA ARG A 28 -4.45 -3.66 5.47
C ARG A 28 -4.30 -4.28 4.08
N ASN A 29 -4.50 -3.49 3.03
CA ASN A 29 -4.54 -3.97 1.66
C ASN A 29 -3.19 -3.86 0.99
N THR A 30 -2.20 -4.58 1.52
CA THR A 30 -0.85 -4.52 0.97
C THR A 30 -0.74 -5.07 -0.46
N ALA A 31 -1.69 -5.90 -0.89
CA ALA A 31 -1.66 -6.54 -2.22
C ALA A 31 -1.71 -5.52 -3.36
N ASP A 32 -2.61 -4.55 -3.26
CA ASP A 32 -2.84 -3.55 -4.32
C ASP A 32 -1.69 -2.53 -4.43
N PHE A 33 -0.91 -2.39 -3.35
CA PHE A 33 0.24 -1.50 -3.31
C PHE A 33 1.57 -2.16 -3.74
N LYS A 34 1.61 -3.50 -3.90
CA LYS A 34 2.84 -4.23 -4.29
C LYS A 34 3.48 -3.72 -5.59
N PRO A 35 2.73 -3.34 -6.64
CA PRO A 35 3.33 -2.87 -7.89
C PRO A 35 4.08 -1.53 -7.74
N PHE A 36 3.71 -0.70 -6.76
CA PHE A 36 4.19 0.69 -6.67
C PHE A 36 5.56 0.87 -5.99
N LYS A 37 6.20 -0.23 -5.54
CA LYS A 37 7.56 -0.23 -4.95
C LYS A 37 7.75 0.73 -3.76
N VAL A 38 6.69 1.01 -3.00
CA VAL A 38 6.75 1.81 -1.77
C VAL A 38 6.95 0.93 -0.55
N LYS A 39 7.43 1.51 0.55
CA LYS A 39 7.49 0.81 1.84
C LYS A 39 6.05 0.56 2.33
N LEU A 40 5.76 -0.67 2.73
CA LEU A 40 4.42 -1.07 3.19
C LEU A 40 4.48 -1.65 4.60
N PHE A 41 3.48 -1.30 5.41
CA PHE A 41 3.26 -1.88 6.73
C PHE A 41 1.79 -2.26 6.88
N ASP A 42 1.53 -3.52 7.25
CA ASP A 42 0.19 -4.01 7.55
C ASP A 42 -0.01 -4.03 9.06
N PRO A 43 -0.77 -3.08 9.63
CA PRO A 43 -0.93 -2.95 11.08
C PRO A 43 -1.78 -4.08 11.70
N PHE A 44 -2.38 -4.93 10.86
CA PHE A 44 -3.19 -6.07 11.32
C PHE A 44 -2.41 -7.38 11.33
N LYS A 45 -1.18 -7.39 10.78
CA LYS A 45 -0.28 -8.53 10.96
C LYS A 45 0.34 -8.47 12.35
N PRO A 46 0.50 -9.63 13.01
CA PRO A 46 1.18 -9.67 14.30
C PRO A 46 2.59 -9.11 14.13
N ALA A 47 2.99 -8.20 15.03
CA ALA A 47 4.39 -7.85 15.17
C ALA A 47 5.14 -9.13 15.51
N ARG A 48 6.03 -9.58 14.61
CA ARG A 48 6.95 -10.65 14.99
C ARG A 48 7.83 -10.09 16.10
N ALA A 49 7.75 -10.72 17.27
CA ALA A 49 8.72 -10.55 18.35
C ALA A 49 10.10 -11.09 17.92
#